data_AF-A0A930WBK3-F1
#
_entry.id   AF-A0A930WBK3-F1
#
_cell.length_a   1.000
_cell.length_b   1.000
_cell.length_c   1.000
_cell.angle_alpha   90.00
_cell.angle_beta   90.00
_cell.angle_gamma   90.00
#
_symmetry.space_group_name_H-M   'P 1'
#
loop_
_entity.id
_entity.type
_entity.pdbx_description
1 polymer ?
#
loop_
_entity_poly.entity_id
_entity_poly.type
_entity_poly.pdbx_seq_one_letter_code
_entity_poly.pdbx_strand_id
1 'polypeptide(L)'
;MIRSRRSEMGLFDFLFGKKEEAESSCILGVGDVIGVDDNATDLIIEGFVEGTLKVGDEMIVTKMSCLSETPVKTVITSIYVNEEEVKEASEKVVKVKVKDGNKLGIYKGTVLHSENVTDIQVHRSYLFALEVAFVRKQDGKLTEEDREKLAASDISEIWSLYWKAHSEEFKKVKEIELKVDQRRREFFKLIREKLFLLDDIYVIYSVKTNEPYLFANTSLDGNKGMTVSKSWVYLIPSSYMHYRKDFYKKNERVDFKRIENGPEKEGIRNFLRDLFIYDGVESIQYFTEDTFIFAKELMDLPNYEGVDEAEIPVTNPDLMKFLHLSSQSDGKEDKEQKNIGNAYFYIFARFTKTAKFIAPMRLHGYEQLLEDNPQTDTEPNIPFNLAIQQGKTKEKAVQVYTDWKRLRKHFGEEYKGLVVTLDELIKDYDVVINPGEYTIAVLMTEEFFNEVD
;
A
#
# COMPACT_ATOMS: atom_id res chain seq x y z
N MET A 1 -15.80 -31.19 -30.02
CA MET A 1 -15.48 -32.44 -29.31
C MET A 1 -13.96 -32.52 -29.14
N ILE A 2 -13.42 -31.91 -28.08
CA ILE A 2 -12.04 -32.09 -27.61
C ILE A 2 -12.14 -32.16 -26.08
N ARG A 3 -12.06 -33.38 -25.56
CA ARG A 3 -11.99 -33.65 -24.11
C ARG A 3 -10.55 -33.39 -23.67
N SER A 4 -10.31 -32.27 -23.00
CA SER A 4 -9.08 -32.07 -22.23
C SER A 4 -9.21 -32.85 -20.92
N ARG A 5 -8.58 -34.02 -20.85
CA ARG A 5 -8.27 -34.70 -19.59
C ARG A 5 -7.29 -33.80 -18.81
N ARG A 6 -7.78 -32.98 -17.90
CA ARG A 6 -6.96 -32.54 -16.76
C ARG A 6 -6.88 -33.75 -15.83
N SER A 7 -5.69 -34.31 -15.67
CA SER A 7 -5.40 -35.14 -14.51
C SER A 7 -5.59 -34.25 -13.28
N GLU A 8 -6.48 -34.65 -12.38
CA GLU A 8 -6.57 -34.09 -11.04
C GLU A 8 -5.25 -34.39 -10.32
N MET A 9 -4.29 -33.47 -10.38
CA MET A 9 -3.24 -33.36 -9.37
C MET A 9 -3.87 -32.64 -8.18
N GLY A 10 -3.92 -33.30 -7.02
CA GLY A 10 -4.40 -32.68 -5.79
C GLY A 10 -3.49 -31.52 -5.39
N LEU A 11 -4.04 -30.52 -4.69
CA LEU A 11 -3.27 -29.42 -4.10
C LEU A 11 -2.10 -29.92 -3.25
N PHE A 12 -2.24 -31.10 -2.63
CA PHE A 12 -1.17 -31.81 -1.93
C PHE A 12 0.02 -32.15 -2.84
N ASP A 13 -0.20 -32.69 -4.04
CA ASP A 13 0.90 -33.04 -4.97
C ASP A 13 1.57 -31.79 -5.55
N PHE A 14 0.83 -30.70 -5.73
CA PHE A 14 1.38 -29.39 -6.12
C PHE A 14 2.26 -28.80 -5.02
N LEU A 15 1.89 -29.02 -3.76
CA LEU A 15 2.61 -28.53 -2.60
C LEU A 15 3.88 -29.37 -2.35
N PHE A 16 3.86 -30.70 -2.38
CA PHE A 16 4.97 -31.52 -1.85
C PHE A 16 5.86 -32.20 -2.90
N GLY A 17 6.20 -31.50 -4.00
CA GLY A 17 7.14 -32.00 -5.02
C GLY A 17 8.41 -32.66 -4.44
N LYS A 18 8.90 -33.72 -5.11
CA LYS A 18 9.94 -34.65 -4.62
C LYS A 18 11.19 -33.94 -4.04
N LYS A 19 11.55 -34.33 -2.81
CA LYS A 19 12.76 -33.92 -2.06
C LYS A 19 14.03 -34.59 -2.60
N GLU A 20 15.09 -33.82 -2.83
CA GLU A 20 16.48 -34.30 -2.82
C GLU A 20 16.96 -34.36 -1.35
N GLU A 21 17.75 -35.37 -1.01
CA GLU A 21 18.27 -35.60 0.34
C GLU A 21 19.22 -34.47 0.76
N ALA A 22 18.74 -33.57 1.61
CA ALA A 22 19.53 -32.61 2.37
C ALA A 22 19.46 -32.94 3.87
N GLU A 23 20.49 -32.51 4.62
CA GLU A 23 20.56 -32.58 6.08
C GLU A 23 19.20 -32.30 6.74
N SER A 24 18.88 -33.05 7.83
CA SER A 24 17.53 -33.13 8.40
C SER A 24 16.89 -31.77 8.67
N SER A 25 16.14 -31.26 7.69
CA SER A 25 15.37 -30.03 7.81
C SER A 25 14.06 -30.32 8.53
N CYS A 26 13.78 -29.61 9.62
CA CYS A 26 12.51 -29.69 10.33
C CYS A 26 11.83 -28.31 10.37
N ILE A 27 10.51 -28.29 10.16
CA ILE A 27 9.68 -27.09 10.23
C ILE A 27 8.40 -27.42 11.00
N LEU A 28 7.98 -26.55 11.90
CA LEU A 28 6.76 -26.65 12.68
C LEU A 28 6.03 -25.30 12.64
N GLY A 29 4.91 -25.26 11.92
CA GLY A 29 4.00 -24.12 11.92
C GLY A 29 3.02 -24.19 13.10
N VAL A 30 2.97 -23.16 13.95
CA VAL A 30 2.12 -23.11 15.14
C VAL A 30 0.66 -22.89 14.74
N GLY A 31 -0.14 -23.94 14.82
CA GLY A 31 -1.59 -23.90 14.56
C GLY A 31 -2.44 -23.62 15.80
N ASP A 32 -1.90 -23.89 17.00
CA ASP A 32 -2.54 -23.53 18.27
C ASP A 32 -1.53 -23.29 19.39
N VAL A 33 -1.93 -22.52 20.39
CA VAL A 33 -1.15 -22.25 21.60
C VAL A 33 -1.96 -22.66 22.81
N ILE A 34 -1.41 -23.55 23.63
CA ILE A 34 -2.07 -24.14 24.79
C ILE A 34 -1.36 -23.59 26.04
N GLY A 35 -2.04 -22.68 26.74
CA GLY A 35 -1.54 -22.14 28.00
C GLY A 35 -1.32 -23.25 29.03
N VAL A 36 -0.16 -23.23 29.70
CA VAL A 36 0.20 -24.24 30.71
C VAL A 36 0.05 -23.67 32.13
N ASP A 37 0.33 -22.36 32.32
CA ASP A 37 0.14 -21.52 33.51
C ASP A 37 0.64 -20.10 33.15
N ASP A 38 0.03 -19.02 33.68
CA ASP A 38 0.50 -17.64 33.48
C ASP A 38 1.92 -17.43 34.05
N ASN A 39 2.35 -18.27 35.00
CA ASN A 39 3.68 -18.22 35.61
C ASN A 39 4.70 -19.15 34.95
N ALA A 40 4.30 -19.98 33.99
CA ALA A 40 5.21 -20.87 33.29
C ALA A 40 6.00 -20.11 32.22
N THR A 41 7.32 -20.30 32.18
CA THR A 41 8.16 -19.76 31.10
C THR A 41 8.00 -20.55 29.80
N ASP A 42 7.77 -21.85 29.92
CA ASP A 42 7.62 -22.78 28.80
C ASP A 42 6.18 -22.78 28.28
N LEU A 43 6.03 -23.00 26.98
CA LEU A 43 4.75 -22.95 26.28
C LEU A 43 4.47 -24.29 25.59
N ILE A 44 3.23 -24.77 25.65
CA ILE A 44 2.79 -25.88 24.80
C ILE A 44 2.15 -25.31 23.54
N ILE A 45 2.59 -25.78 22.38
CA ILE A 45 2.03 -25.41 21.08
C ILE A 45 1.58 -26.67 20.34
N GLU A 46 0.61 -26.52 19.45
CA GLU A 46 0.18 -27.55 18.52
C GLU A 46 0.49 -27.11 17.08
N GLY A 47 1.00 -28.02 16.26
CA GLY A 47 1.30 -27.72 14.86
C GLY A 47 1.65 -28.95 14.05
N PHE A 48 1.68 -28.80 12.73
CA PHE A 48 2.13 -29.84 11.81
C PHE A 48 3.65 -29.75 11.64
N VAL A 49 4.34 -30.88 11.85
CA VAL A 49 5.78 -31.04 11.60
C VAL A 49 5.99 -31.48 10.16
N GLU A 50 6.75 -30.71 9.39
CA GLU A 50 7.39 -31.14 8.15
C GLU A 50 8.83 -31.56 8.45
N GLY A 51 9.25 -32.73 7.98
CA GLY A 51 10.51 -33.35 8.38
C GLY A 51 10.38 -34.17 9.66
N THR A 52 11.44 -34.21 10.48
CA THR A 52 11.49 -34.96 11.75
C THR A 52 11.92 -34.04 12.87
N LEU A 53 11.11 -33.95 13.92
CA LEU A 53 11.38 -33.18 15.14
C LEU A 53 11.76 -34.13 16.27
N LYS A 54 12.78 -33.79 17.06
CA LYS A 54 13.27 -34.57 18.21
C LYS A 54 13.30 -33.73 19.48
N VAL A 55 13.14 -34.39 20.62
CA VAL A 55 13.37 -33.75 21.92
C VAL A 55 14.85 -33.35 22.02
N GLY A 56 15.09 -32.09 22.38
CA GLY A 56 16.42 -31.49 22.42
C GLY A 56 16.81 -30.70 21.17
N ASP A 57 16.00 -30.74 20.11
CA ASP A 57 16.26 -29.94 18.91
C ASP A 57 16.23 -28.45 19.23
N GLU A 58 17.26 -27.75 18.76
CA GLU A 58 17.32 -26.30 18.76
C GLU A 58 16.63 -25.78 17.48
N MET A 59 15.66 -24.88 17.64
CA MET A 59 14.82 -24.38 16.57
C MET A 59 14.89 -22.86 16.51
N ILE A 60 14.99 -22.30 15.31
CA ILE A 60 14.81 -20.87 15.06
C ILE A 60 13.31 -20.55 15.17
N VAL A 61 12.97 -19.49 15.89
CA VAL A 61 11.61 -18.97 16.04
C VAL A 61 11.42 -17.76 15.13
N THR A 62 10.60 -17.93 14.10
CA THR A 62 10.34 -16.91 13.09
C THR A 62 8.90 -16.42 13.19
N LYS A 63 8.75 -15.12 13.48
CA LYS A 63 7.49 -14.38 13.41
C LYS A 63 7.46 -13.61 12.10
N MET A 64 6.67 -14.10 11.14
CA MET A 64 6.72 -13.59 9.76
C MET A 64 6.41 -12.09 9.66
N SER A 65 5.53 -11.58 10.52
CA SER A 65 5.18 -10.16 10.55
C SER A 65 6.18 -9.26 11.28
N CYS A 66 7.13 -9.84 12.02
CA CYS A 66 8.10 -9.12 12.84
C CYS A 66 9.45 -9.88 12.80
N LEU A 67 10.15 -9.74 11.68
CA LEU A 67 11.46 -10.37 11.51
C LEU A 67 12.50 -9.70 12.40
N SER A 68 13.13 -10.50 13.24
CA SER A 68 14.26 -10.09 14.06
C SER A 68 15.54 -10.09 13.21
N GLU A 69 16.39 -9.08 13.38
CA GLU A 69 17.71 -9.05 12.74
C GLU A 69 18.58 -10.23 13.18
N THR A 70 18.45 -10.65 14.44
CA THR A 70 19.16 -11.81 15.00
C THR A 70 18.21 -13.00 15.11
N PRO A 71 18.57 -14.18 14.57
CA PRO A 71 17.77 -15.38 14.76
C PRO A 71 17.54 -15.68 16.24
N VAL A 72 16.28 -15.78 16.63
CA VAL A 72 15.89 -16.13 17.99
C VAL A 72 15.73 -17.64 18.04
N LYS A 73 16.32 -18.31 19.03
CA LYS A 73 16.31 -19.77 19.13
C LYS A 73 15.58 -20.27 20.37
N THR A 74 15.07 -21.48 20.29
CA THR A 74 14.45 -22.22 21.41
C THR A 74 14.80 -23.70 21.33
N VAL A 75 14.45 -24.47 22.37
CA VAL A 75 14.66 -25.92 22.43
C VAL A 75 13.34 -26.63 22.66
N ILE A 76 13.12 -27.73 21.94
CA ILE A 76 11.99 -28.63 22.17
C ILE A 76 12.27 -29.50 23.40
N THR A 77 11.46 -29.37 24.45
CA THR A 77 11.68 -30.11 25.71
C THR A 77 10.85 -31.40 25.79
N SER A 78 9.69 -31.44 25.14
CA SER A 78 8.80 -32.61 25.09
C SER A 78 8.00 -32.61 23.79
N ILE A 79 7.69 -33.80 23.27
CA ILE A 79 6.83 -34.01 22.09
C ILE A 79 5.73 -34.97 22.49
N TYR A 80 4.48 -34.64 22.15
CA TYR A 80 3.31 -35.46 22.43
C TYR A 80 2.57 -35.79 21.13
N VAL A 81 2.29 -37.07 20.92
CA VAL A 81 1.50 -37.60 19.81
C VAL A 81 0.36 -38.41 20.41
N ASN A 82 -0.89 -38.05 20.11
CA ASN A 82 -2.07 -38.70 20.71
C ASN A 82 -2.01 -38.76 22.25
N GLU A 83 -1.55 -37.68 22.90
CA GLU A 83 -1.38 -37.56 24.36
C GLU A 83 -0.25 -38.40 24.98
N GLU A 84 0.48 -39.18 24.19
CA GLU A 84 1.66 -39.92 24.64
C GLU A 84 2.95 -39.14 24.35
N GLU A 85 3.84 -39.06 25.34
CA GLU A 85 5.15 -38.43 25.17
C GLU A 85 6.09 -39.33 24.36
N VAL A 86 6.65 -38.78 23.27
CA VAL A 86 7.56 -39.47 22.36
C VAL A 86 8.90 -38.72 22.26
N LYS A 87 9.95 -39.42 21.80
CA LYS A 87 11.27 -38.79 21.61
C LYS A 87 11.43 -38.09 20.26
N GLU A 88 10.67 -38.50 19.26
CA GLU A 88 10.67 -37.91 17.93
C GLU A 88 9.32 -38.06 17.24
N ALA A 89 9.03 -37.20 16.27
CA ALA A 89 7.84 -37.26 15.43
C ALA A 89 8.13 -36.69 14.03
N SER A 90 7.54 -37.29 13.00
CA SER A 90 7.72 -36.88 11.61
C SER A 90 6.40 -36.78 10.86
N GLU A 91 6.27 -35.75 10.01
CA GLU A 91 5.17 -35.57 9.04
C GLU A 91 3.76 -35.71 9.65
N LYS A 92 3.54 -35.09 10.81
CA LYS A 92 2.26 -35.18 11.54
C LYS A 92 2.00 -33.98 12.44
N VAL A 93 0.75 -33.84 12.88
CA VAL A 93 0.38 -32.90 13.94
C VAL A 93 0.87 -33.40 15.29
N VAL A 94 1.51 -32.54 16.05
CA VAL A 94 2.07 -32.82 17.38
C VAL A 94 1.73 -31.69 18.33
N LYS A 95 1.72 -32.00 19.63
CA LYS A 95 1.86 -30.98 20.67
C LYS A 95 3.31 -31.00 21.16
N VAL A 96 3.93 -29.83 21.31
CA VAL A 96 5.30 -29.75 21.80
C VAL A 96 5.41 -28.73 22.91
N LYS A 97 6.25 -29.04 23.90
CA LYS A 97 6.65 -28.07 24.92
C LYS A 97 7.92 -27.37 24.44
N VAL A 98 7.85 -26.04 24.41
CA VAL A 98 8.88 -25.14 23.91
C VAL A 98 9.47 -24.37 25.08
N LYS A 99 10.79 -24.48 25.23
CA LYS A 99 11.52 -23.78 26.29
C LYS A 99 11.39 -22.27 26.15
N ASP A 100 11.06 -21.58 27.24
CA ASP A 100 10.89 -20.12 27.28
C ASP A 100 9.85 -19.56 26.27
N GLY A 101 8.96 -20.40 25.73
CA GLY A 101 8.04 -20.03 24.66
C GLY A 101 7.13 -18.83 24.96
N ASN A 102 6.76 -18.61 26.22
CA ASN A 102 5.99 -17.43 26.63
C ASN A 102 6.80 -16.13 26.47
N LYS A 103 8.08 -16.13 26.85
CA LYS A 103 8.97 -14.97 26.70
C LYS A 103 9.24 -14.64 25.24
N LEU A 104 9.24 -15.65 24.38
CA LEU A 104 9.43 -15.51 22.94
C LEU A 104 8.21 -14.91 22.23
N GLY A 105 7.06 -14.84 22.93
CA GLY A 105 5.83 -14.31 22.39
C GLY A 105 5.31 -15.15 21.22
N ILE A 106 5.40 -16.49 21.33
CA ILE A 106 4.91 -17.41 20.30
C ILE A 106 3.37 -17.31 20.24
N TYR A 107 2.85 -17.24 19.01
CA TYR A 107 1.42 -17.17 18.72
C TYR A 107 1.07 -18.00 17.47
N LYS A 108 -0.22 -18.17 17.19
CA LYS A 108 -0.71 -18.89 16.00
C LYS A 108 -0.18 -18.25 14.72
N GLY A 109 0.55 -19.02 13.91
CA GLY A 109 1.31 -18.52 12.75
C GLY A 109 2.80 -18.31 13.00
N THR A 110 3.30 -18.42 14.23
CA THR A 110 4.77 -18.51 14.43
C THR A 110 5.30 -19.78 13.79
N VAL A 111 6.51 -19.75 13.21
CA VAL A 111 7.15 -20.93 12.61
C VAL A 111 8.43 -21.26 13.35
N LEU A 112 8.57 -22.50 13.78
CA LEU A 112 9.80 -23.05 14.37
C LEU A 112 10.51 -23.87 13.30
N HIS A 113 11.78 -23.60 13.00
CA HIS A 113 12.49 -24.33 11.95
C HIS A 113 13.97 -24.52 12.21
N SER A 114 14.56 -25.55 11.59
CA SER A 114 16.02 -25.75 11.56
C SER A 114 16.72 -24.66 10.73
N GLU A 115 18.03 -24.49 10.93
CA GLU A 115 18.82 -23.44 10.24
C GLU A 115 18.86 -23.60 8.72
N ASN A 116 18.82 -24.83 8.22
CA ASN A 116 19.00 -25.15 6.79
C ASN A 116 17.70 -24.98 5.96
N VAL A 117 16.67 -24.33 6.50
CA VAL A 117 15.37 -24.16 5.85
C VAL A 117 15.33 -22.85 5.08
N THR A 118 14.79 -22.88 3.86
CA THR A 118 14.66 -21.67 3.03
C THR A 118 13.49 -20.79 3.48
N ASP A 119 13.61 -19.48 3.27
CA ASP A 119 12.56 -18.48 3.49
C ASP A 119 11.21 -18.86 2.84
N ILE A 120 11.24 -19.44 1.63
CA ILE A 120 10.05 -19.90 0.92
C ILE A 120 9.34 -21.03 1.69
N GLN A 121 10.11 -21.99 2.24
CA GLN A 121 9.54 -23.07 3.04
C GLN A 121 8.96 -22.56 4.36
N VAL A 122 9.66 -21.63 5.03
CA VAL A 122 9.15 -20.97 6.25
C VAL A 122 7.84 -20.25 5.96
N HIS A 123 7.80 -19.41 4.93
CA HIS A 123 6.60 -18.66 4.55
C HIS A 123 5.43 -19.57 4.20
N ARG A 124 5.69 -20.68 3.50
CA ARG A 124 4.65 -21.66 3.20
C ARG A 124 4.11 -22.34 4.45
N SER A 125 4.97 -22.73 5.39
CA SER A 125 4.54 -23.32 6.66
C SER A 125 3.74 -22.33 7.51
N TYR A 126 4.13 -21.05 7.49
CA TYR A 126 3.38 -19.94 8.07
C TYR A 126 1.97 -19.83 7.49
N LEU A 127 1.82 -19.78 6.16
CA LEU A 127 0.50 -19.71 5.51
C LEU A 127 -0.38 -20.92 5.86
N PHE A 128 0.21 -22.12 5.87
CA PHE A 128 -0.51 -23.34 6.26
C PHE A 128 -0.98 -23.28 7.71
N ALA A 129 -0.12 -22.82 8.64
CA ALA A 129 -0.49 -22.65 10.04
C ALA A 129 -1.64 -21.65 10.22
N LEU A 130 -1.61 -20.52 9.51
CA LEU A 130 -2.70 -19.53 9.51
C LEU A 130 -3.99 -20.11 8.94
N GLU A 131 -3.92 -20.85 7.83
CA GLU A 131 -5.09 -21.47 7.20
C GLU A 131 -5.76 -22.47 8.16
N VAL A 132 -4.98 -23.36 8.77
CA VAL A 132 -5.51 -24.33 9.74
C VAL A 132 -6.11 -23.62 10.94
N ALA A 133 -5.39 -22.68 11.54
CA ALA A 133 -5.81 -21.99 12.76
C ALA A 133 -7.05 -21.11 12.53
N PHE A 134 -6.99 -20.24 11.53
CA PHE A 134 -7.95 -19.15 11.40
C PHE A 134 -9.04 -19.42 10.37
N VAL A 135 -8.76 -20.17 9.31
CA VAL A 135 -9.77 -20.47 8.29
C VAL A 135 -10.52 -21.74 8.66
N ARG A 136 -9.81 -22.85 8.89
CA ARG A 136 -10.44 -24.17 9.10
C ARG A 136 -11.00 -24.34 10.51
N LYS A 137 -10.25 -23.99 11.56
CA LYS A 137 -10.68 -24.15 12.96
C LYS A 137 -11.58 -23.00 13.43
N GLN A 138 -11.23 -21.75 13.15
CA GLN A 138 -11.94 -20.58 13.69
C GLN A 138 -12.92 -19.90 12.72
N ASP A 139 -12.99 -20.31 11.45
CA ASP A 139 -13.91 -19.71 10.47
C ASP A 139 -13.81 -18.17 10.37
N GLY A 140 -12.58 -17.66 10.42
CA GLY A 140 -12.22 -16.26 10.38
C GLY A 140 -12.62 -15.46 11.63
N LYS A 141 -13.08 -16.10 12.71
CA LYS A 141 -13.45 -15.44 13.97
C LYS A 141 -12.25 -15.29 14.88
N LEU A 142 -11.62 -14.11 14.87
CA LEU A 142 -10.49 -13.83 15.76
C LEU A 142 -10.94 -13.63 17.21
N THR A 143 -10.31 -14.37 18.13
CA THR A 143 -10.44 -14.17 19.58
C THR A 143 -9.76 -12.88 20.04
N GLU A 144 -9.95 -12.47 21.28
CA GLU A 144 -9.29 -11.26 21.80
C GLU A 144 -7.76 -11.40 21.83
N GLU A 145 -7.26 -12.57 22.23
CA GLU A 145 -5.83 -12.88 22.18
C GLU A 145 -5.27 -12.82 20.75
N ASP A 146 -6.02 -13.34 19.77
CA ASP A 146 -5.59 -13.26 18.37
C ASP A 146 -5.52 -11.80 17.90
N ARG A 147 -6.50 -10.96 18.28
CA ARG A 147 -6.51 -9.53 17.92
C ARG A 147 -5.36 -8.77 18.55
N GLU A 148 -4.96 -9.14 19.77
CA GLU A 148 -3.82 -8.53 20.44
C GLU A 148 -2.52 -8.91 19.73
N LYS A 149 -2.28 -10.21 19.52
CA LYS A 149 -0.99 -10.75 19.06
C LYS A 149 -0.74 -10.63 17.57
N LEU A 150 -1.77 -10.71 16.72
CA LEU A 150 -1.60 -10.65 15.27
C LEU A 150 -1.23 -9.23 14.81
N ALA A 151 -0.24 -9.15 13.92
CA ALA A 151 0.08 -7.91 13.22
C ALA A 151 -0.90 -7.64 12.08
N ALA A 152 -0.94 -6.40 11.57
CA ALA A 152 -1.77 -6.06 10.42
C ALA A 152 -1.49 -6.95 9.20
N SER A 153 -0.23 -7.31 8.95
CA SER A 153 0.16 -8.20 7.85
C SER A 153 -0.35 -9.64 8.05
N ASP A 154 -0.35 -10.16 9.28
CA ASP A 154 -0.90 -11.48 9.57
C ASP A 154 -2.41 -11.50 9.29
N ILE A 155 -3.12 -10.44 9.70
CA ILE A 155 -4.55 -10.28 9.46
C ILE A 155 -4.86 -10.18 7.96
N SER A 156 -4.00 -9.50 7.19
CA SER A 156 -4.12 -9.43 5.73
C SER A 156 -3.94 -10.80 5.06
N GLU A 157 -3.02 -11.63 5.53
CA GLU A 157 -2.84 -13.01 5.02
C GLU A 157 -4.03 -13.90 5.38
N ILE A 158 -4.49 -13.84 6.63
CA ILE A 158 -5.67 -14.58 7.07
C ILE A 158 -6.88 -14.20 6.20
N TRP A 159 -7.07 -12.91 5.93
CA TRP A 159 -8.12 -12.45 5.03
C TRP A 159 -7.96 -13.01 3.61
N SER A 160 -6.75 -12.96 3.02
CA SER A 160 -6.51 -13.51 1.68
C SER A 160 -6.80 -15.01 1.62
N LEU A 161 -6.38 -15.78 2.63
CA LEU A 161 -6.68 -17.21 2.75
C LEU A 161 -8.19 -17.46 2.90
N TYR A 162 -8.87 -16.70 3.76
CA TYR A 162 -10.30 -16.81 3.97
C TYR A 162 -11.10 -16.50 2.70
N TRP A 163 -10.72 -15.42 2.00
CA TRP A 163 -11.32 -15.04 0.72
C TRP A 163 -11.13 -16.12 -0.33
N LYS A 164 -9.91 -16.63 -0.52
CA LYS A 164 -9.61 -17.70 -1.49
C LYS A 164 -10.46 -18.95 -1.23
N ALA A 165 -10.60 -19.36 0.03
CA ALA A 165 -11.39 -20.52 0.43
C ALA A 165 -12.89 -20.40 0.10
N HIS A 166 -13.44 -19.19 0.00
CA HIS A 166 -14.88 -18.97 -0.22
C HIS A 166 -15.20 -18.29 -1.56
N SER A 167 -14.21 -17.84 -2.32
CA SER A 167 -14.37 -17.00 -3.52
C SER A 167 -15.23 -17.64 -4.62
N GLU A 168 -15.14 -18.96 -4.79
CA GLU A 168 -15.93 -19.69 -5.81
C GLU A 168 -17.42 -19.76 -5.49
N GLU A 169 -17.76 -19.84 -4.20
CA GLU A 169 -19.13 -19.95 -3.71
C GLU A 169 -19.74 -18.58 -3.40
N PHE A 170 -18.90 -17.58 -3.12
CA PHE A 170 -19.30 -16.20 -2.82
C PHE A 170 -20.30 -15.63 -3.84
N LYS A 171 -20.07 -15.86 -5.14
CA LYS A 171 -20.98 -15.38 -6.21
C LYS A 171 -22.22 -16.24 -6.43
N LYS A 172 -22.31 -17.39 -5.77
CA LYS A 172 -23.35 -18.41 -6.01
C LYS A 172 -24.31 -18.55 -4.82
N VAL A 173 -23.83 -18.31 -3.60
CA VAL A 173 -24.55 -18.59 -2.35
C VAL A 173 -24.66 -17.31 -1.51
N LYS A 174 -25.89 -16.80 -1.36
CA LYS A 174 -26.15 -15.53 -0.65
C LYS A 174 -25.70 -15.53 0.81
N GLU A 175 -25.84 -16.66 1.49
CA GLU A 175 -25.40 -16.79 2.89
C GLU A 175 -23.88 -16.67 3.02
N ILE A 176 -23.13 -17.28 2.09
CA ILE A 176 -21.66 -17.17 2.04
C ILE A 176 -21.25 -15.74 1.71
N GLU A 177 -21.94 -15.08 0.77
CA GLU A 177 -21.73 -13.65 0.46
C GLU A 177 -21.82 -12.79 1.73
N LEU A 178 -22.94 -12.90 2.47
CA LEU A 178 -23.17 -12.13 3.70
C LEU A 178 -22.13 -12.41 4.77
N LYS A 179 -21.74 -13.68 4.93
CA LYS A 179 -20.74 -14.13 5.91
C LYS A 179 -19.35 -13.59 5.57
N VAL A 180 -18.93 -13.72 4.32
CA VAL A 180 -17.63 -13.22 3.82
C VAL A 180 -17.58 -11.70 3.92
N ASP A 181 -18.66 -10.99 3.58
CA ASP A 181 -18.75 -9.53 3.72
C ASP A 181 -18.64 -9.09 5.18
N GLN A 182 -19.25 -9.83 6.12
CA GLN A 182 -19.09 -9.56 7.54
C GLN A 182 -17.64 -9.75 7.98
N ARG A 183 -17.02 -10.89 7.62
CA ARG A 183 -15.61 -11.16 7.94
C ARG A 183 -14.67 -10.12 7.37
N ARG A 184 -14.91 -9.70 6.13
CA ARG A 184 -14.18 -8.60 5.49
C ARG A 184 -14.21 -7.34 6.36
N ARG A 185 -15.39 -6.91 6.81
CA ARG A 185 -15.53 -5.71 7.64
C ARG A 185 -14.74 -5.83 8.95
N GLU A 186 -14.78 -7.00 9.59
CA GLU A 186 -14.06 -7.27 10.84
C GLU A 186 -12.54 -7.22 10.64
N PHE A 187 -12.00 -7.93 9.64
CA PHE A 187 -10.57 -7.91 9.33
C PHE A 187 -10.09 -6.52 8.93
N PHE A 188 -10.83 -5.82 8.07
CA PHE A 188 -10.44 -4.49 7.59
C PHE A 188 -10.50 -3.45 8.70
N LYS A 189 -11.40 -3.58 9.68
CA LYS A 189 -11.37 -2.74 10.88
C LYS A 189 -10.05 -2.93 11.63
N LEU A 190 -9.66 -4.17 11.91
CA LEU A 190 -8.42 -4.45 12.67
C LEU A 190 -7.16 -4.04 11.90
N ILE A 191 -7.11 -4.25 10.58
CA ILE A 191 -5.99 -3.80 9.75
C ILE A 191 -5.84 -2.29 9.86
N ARG A 192 -6.93 -1.53 9.77
CA ARG A 192 -6.89 -0.05 9.89
C ARG A 192 -6.42 0.41 11.26
N GLU A 193 -6.90 -0.22 12.33
CA GLU A 193 -6.49 0.09 13.71
C GLU A 193 -4.99 -0.13 13.92
N LYS A 194 -4.43 -1.20 13.34
CA LYS A 194 -3.00 -1.55 13.49
C LYS A 194 -2.08 -0.85 12.49
N LEU A 195 -2.56 -0.46 11.31
CA LEU A 195 -1.77 0.15 10.25
C LEU A 195 -1.05 1.42 10.73
N PHE A 196 -1.74 2.29 11.47
CA PHE A 196 -1.17 3.54 11.98
C PHE A 196 -0.30 3.36 13.23
N LEU A 197 -0.20 2.14 13.78
CA LEU A 197 0.68 1.83 14.92
C LEU A 197 2.05 1.31 14.48
N LEU A 198 2.19 0.92 13.20
CA LEU A 198 3.45 0.45 12.63
C LEU A 198 4.57 1.48 12.83
N ASP A 199 5.80 1.01 13.01
CA ASP A 199 6.96 1.90 13.08
C ASP A 199 7.30 2.49 11.72
N ASP A 200 7.10 1.70 10.67
CA ASP A 200 7.31 2.10 9.30
C ASP A 200 6.55 1.20 8.32
N ILE A 201 6.45 1.69 7.10
CA ILE A 201 5.93 0.92 5.96
C ILE A 201 6.72 1.30 4.72
N TYR A 202 6.78 0.41 3.75
CA TYR A 202 7.38 0.74 2.46
C TYR A 202 6.33 0.97 1.41
N VAL A 203 6.65 1.83 0.46
CA VAL A 203 5.78 2.19 -0.65
C VAL A 203 6.58 2.08 -1.94
N ILE A 204 5.92 1.61 -2.99
CA ILE A 204 6.50 1.60 -4.34
C ILE A 204 6.48 3.03 -4.87
N TYR A 205 7.63 3.51 -5.36
CA TYR A 205 7.79 4.79 -6.03
C TYR A 205 8.09 4.57 -7.50
N SER A 206 7.63 5.49 -8.35
CA SER A 206 8.07 5.55 -9.74
C SER A 206 9.44 6.21 -9.80
N VAL A 207 10.44 5.51 -10.35
CA VAL A 207 11.78 6.07 -10.57
C VAL A 207 11.71 7.32 -11.45
N LYS A 208 10.79 7.30 -12.42
CA LYS A 208 10.61 8.40 -13.37
C LYS A 208 10.04 9.66 -12.74
N THR A 209 9.01 9.52 -11.90
CA THR A 209 8.33 10.68 -11.32
C THR A 209 8.85 11.03 -9.93
N ASN A 210 9.65 10.16 -9.32
CA ASN A 210 10.13 10.23 -7.94
C ASN A 210 9.00 10.40 -6.90
N GLU A 211 7.80 9.96 -7.25
CA GLU A 211 6.56 10.04 -6.44
C GLU A 211 6.01 8.62 -6.23
N PRO A 212 5.11 8.40 -5.25
CA PRO A 212 4.45 7.11 -5.05
C PRO A 212 3.84 6.58 -6.34
N TYR A 213 4.10 5.31 -6.65
CA TYR A 213 3.65 4.69 -7.88
C TYR A 213 2.14 4.48 -7.83
N LEU A 214 1.44 5.15 -8.75
CA LEU A 214 -0.01 5.09 -8.85
C LEU A 214 -0.43 3.91 -9.74
N PHE A 215 -1.20 2.99 -9.19
CA PHE A 215 -1.77 1.88 -9.91
C PHE A 215 -3.22 2.18 -10.30
N ALA A 216 -3.61 1.75 -11.50
CA ALA A 216 -4.98 1.75 -11.97
C ALA A 216 -5.13 0.65 -13.04
N ASN A 217 -6.28 -0.01 -13.08
CA ASN A 217 -6.65 -0.91 -14.16
C ASN A 217 -7.39 -0.11 -15.22
N THR A 218 -6.98 -0.26 -16.47
CA THR A 218 -7.59 0.45 -17.59
C THR A 218 -8.06 -0.52 -18.65
N SER A 219 -9.28 -0.33 -19.10
CA SER A 219 -9.86 -1.03 -20.25
C SER A 219 -10.18 -0.03 -21.35
N LEU A 220 -9.82 -0.41 -22.58
CA LEU A 220 -10.23 0.26 -23.80
C LEU A 220 -11.44 -0.50 -24.35
N ASP A 221 -12.65 0.04 -24.16
CA ASP A 221 -13.83 -0.49 -24.81
C ASP A 221 -13.98 0.24 -26.14
N GLY A 222 -13.73 -0.47 -27.26
CA GLY A 222 -13.46 0.12 -28.58
C GLY A 222 -14.42 1.24 -29.00
N ASN A 223 -15.72 1.13 -28.68
CA ASN A 223 -16.75 2.13 -29.00
C ASN A 223 -17.21 2.99 -27.82
N LYS A 224 -16.80 2.70 -26.58
CA LYS A 224 -17.25 3.41 -25.36
C LYS A 224 -16.15 4.24 -24.68
N GLY A 225 -14.96 4.29 -25.27
CA GLY A 225 -13.84 5.04 -24.74
C GLY A 225 -13.08 4.28 -23.65
N MET A 226 -12.28 5.02 -22.89
CA MET A 226 -11.42 4.47 -21.85
C MET A 226 -12.13 4.45 -20.51
N THR A 227 -12.14 3.30 -19.83
CA THR A 227 -12.57 3.19 -18.44
C THR A 227 -11.34 2.97 -17.56
N VAL A 228 -11.21 3.78 -16.52
CA VAL A 228 -10.10 3.71 -15.56
C VAL A 228 -10.67 3.36 -14.20
N SER A 229 -10.13 2.34 -13.56
CA SER A 229 -10.53 1.97 -12.21
C SER A 229 -10.16 3.06 -11.21
N LYS A 230 -10.62 2.90 -9.97
CA LYS A 230 -10.07 3.66 -8.85
C LYS A 230 -8.57 3.47 -8.77
N SER A 231 -7.86 4.54 -8.45
CA SER A 231 -6.41 4.52 -8.29
C SER A 231 -6.01 3.98 -6.92
N TRP A 232 -4.81 3.40 -6.83
CA TRP A 232 -4.25 2.99 -5.54
C TRP A 232 -2.73 3.07 -5.47
N VAL A 233 -2.21 3.11 -4.26
CA VAL A 233 -0.79 2.87 -3.96
C VAL A 233 -0.64 1.53 -3.23
N TYR A 234 0.54 0.94 -3.32
CA TYR A 234 0.84 -0.34 -2.68
C TYR A 234 1.72 -0.15 -1.45
N LEU A 235 1.17 -0.50 -0.28
CA LEU A 235 1.85 -0.45 1.00
C LEU A 235 2.37 -1.85 1.39
N ILE A 236 3.66 -1.91 1.74
CA ILE A 236 4.38 -3.15 2.00
C ILE A 236 4.92 -3.12 3.45
N PRO A 237 4.54 -4.08 4.29
CA PRO A 237 5.11 -4.22 5.63
C PRO A 237 6.62 -4.51 5.54
N SER A 238 7.39 -3.93 6.45
CA SER A 238 8.86 -4.00 6.42
C SER A 238 9.40 -5.42 6.54
N SER A 239 8.69 -6.28 7.28
CA SER A 239 8.96 -7.71 7.40
C SER A 239 8.82 -8.51 6.10
N TYR A 240 8.22 -7.93 5.05
CA TYR A 240 8.07 -8.56 3.74
C TYR A 240 8.91 -7.90 2.64
N MET A 241 9.79 -6.97 3.01
CA MET A 241 10.53 -6.18 2.03
C MET A 241 11.52 -7.01 1.21
N HIS A 242 12.15 -8.03 1.78
CA HIS A 242 13.05 -8.92 1.03
C HIS A 242 12.30 -9.70 -0.06
N TYR A 243 11.15 -10.29 0.25
CA TYR A 243 10.33 -10.99 -0.76
C TYR A 243 9.87 -10.05 -1.89
N ARG A 244 9.47 -8.82 -1.55
CA ARG A 244 8.96 -7.87 -2.56
C ARG A 244 10.07 -7.29 -3.42
N LYS A 245 11.25 -7.01 -2.85
CA LYS A 245 12.42 -6.57 -3.62
C LYS A 245 12.80 -7.59 -4.69
N ASP A 246 12.76 -8.88 -4.37
CA ASP A 246 13.07 -9.92 -5.35
C ASP A 246 12.06 -9.99 -6.51
N PHE A 247 10.77 -9.82 -6.21
CA PHE A 247 9.72 -9.78 -7.25
C PHE A 247 9.92 -8.61 -8.23
N TYR A 248 10.31 -7.44 -7.72
CA TYR A 248 10.52 -6.23 -8.52
C TYR A 248 11.97 -6.02 -8.97
N LYS A 249 12.88 -6.95 -8.69
CA LYS A 249 14.33 -6.81 -8.90
C LYS A 249 14.73 -6.44 -10.34
N LYS A 250 13.94 -6.84 -11.32
CA LYS A 250 14.17 -6.58 -12.76
C LYS A 250 13.40 -5.38 -13.30
N ASN A 251 12.61 -4.71 -12.46
CA ASN A 251 11.79 -3.59 -12.88
C ASN A 251 12.49 -2.27 -12.54
N GLU A 252 13.26 -1.74 -13.49
CA GLU A 252 14.01 -0.48 -13.36
C GLU A 252 13.12 0.77 -13.23
N ARG A 253 11.80 0.64 -13.37
CA ARG A 253 10.85 1.76 -13.29
C ARG A 253 10.36 2.00 -11.87
N VAL A 254 10.64 1.10 -10.94
CA VAL A 254 10.14 1.19 -9.57
C VAL A 254 11.28 1.21 -8.56
N ASP A 255 11.05 1.94 -7.48
CA ASP A 255 11.91 1.97 -6.30
C ASP A 255 11.06 1.76 -5.05
N PHE A 256 11.70 1.44 -3.92
CA PHE A 256 11.03 1.25 -2.64
C PHE A 256 11.52 2.29 -1.64
N LYS A 257 10.60 3.12 -1.14
CA LYS A 257 10.92 4.08 -0.08
C LYS A 257 10.24 3.69 1.22
N ARG A 258 11.00 3.81 2.30
CA ARG A 258 10.52 3.66 3.67
C ARG A 258 9.81 4.95 4.10
N ILE A 259 8.62 4.80 4.64
CA ILE A 259 7.84 5.85 5.28
C ILE A 259 7.85 5.55 6.77
N GLU A 260 8.57 6.36 7.53
CA GLU A 260 8.66 6.23 8.97
C GLU A 260 7.45 6.89 9.64
N ASN A 261 6.92 6.24 10.67
CA ASN A 261 5.78 6.78 11.40
C ASN A 261 6.19 7.80 12.46
N GLY A 262 7.47 7.82 12.82
CA GLY A 262 8.04 8.69 13.84
C GLY A 262 7.56 8.35 15.25
N PRO A 263 8.09 9.06 16.27
CA PRO A 263 7.74 8.84 17.67
C PRO A 263 6.28 9.18 17.99
N GLU A 264 5.69 10.14 17.26
CA GLU A 264 4.30 10.59 17.45
C GLU A 264 3.27 9.70 16.74
N LYS A 265 3.71 8.71 15.94
CA LYS A 265 2.85 7.79 15.17
C LYS A 265 1.92 8.47 14.15
N GLU A 266 2.35 9.62 13.64
CA GLU A 266 1.60 10.42 12.67
C GLU A 266 2.22 10.42 11.26
N GLY A 267 3.45 9.93 11.08
CA GLY A 267 4.15 9.95 9.79
C GLY A 267 3.42 9.18 8.68
N ILE A 268 2.91 7.99 8.98
CA ILE A 268 2.12 7.18 8.02
C ILE A 268 0.78 7.86 7.73
N ARG A 269 0.12 8.43 8.74
CA ARG A 269 -1.15 9.14 8.56
C ARG A 269 -0.99 10.36 7.66
N ASN A 270 0.01 11.19 7.94
CA ASN A 270 0.31 12.39 7.17
C ASN A 270 0.66 12.05 5.71
N PHE A 271 1.46 11.00 5.50
CA PHE A 271 1.78 10.50 4.17
C PHE A 271 0.52 10.09 3.38
N LEU A 272 -0.36 9.27 3.97
CA LEU A 272 -1.58 8.84 3.31
C LEU A 272 -2.57 9.98 3.08
N ARG A 273 -2.69 10.92 4.03
CA ARG A 273 -3.53 12.10 3.89
C ARG A 273 -3.10 12.93 2.68
N ASP A 274 -1.80 13.18 2.54
CA ASP A 274 -1.25 13.94 1.42
C ASP A 274 -1.53 13.26 0.08
N LEU A 275 -1.37 11.93 0.01
CA LEU A 275 -1.68 11.16 -1.19
C LEU A 275 -3.16 11.30 -1.63
N PHE A 276 -4.08 11.27 -0.65
CA PHE A 276 -5.50 11.35 -0.93
C PHE A 276 -5.94 12.76 -1.34
N ILE A 277 -5.40 13.79 -0.70
CA ILE A 277 -5.77 15.19 -0.95
C ILE A 277 -5.12 15.74 -2.22
N TYR A 278 -3.83 15.47 -2.43
CA TYR A 278 -3.04 16.13 -3.47
C TYR A 278 -2.79 15.27 -4.70
N ASP A 279 -2.67 13.94 -4.55
CA ASP A 279 -2.16 13.08 -5.63
C ASP A 279 -3.25 12.22 -6.28
N GLY A 280 -4.50 12.35 -5.83
CA GLY A 280 -5.65 11.66 -6.40
C GLY A 280 -5.61 10.15 -6.19
N VAL A 281 -4.97 9.69 -5.12
CA VAL A 281 -5.04 8.30 -4.67
C VAL A 281 -6.41 8.03 -4.05
N GLU A 282 -7.13 7.01 -4.51
CA GLU A 282 -8.48 6.71 -4.03
C GLU A 282 -8.53 5.56 -3.01
N SER A 283 -7.48 4.74 -3.00
CA SER A 283 -7.36 3.58 -2.12
C SER A 283 -5.91 3.17 -1.87
N ILE A 284 -5.72 2.31 -0.88
CA ILE A 284 -4.47 1.58 -0.70
C ILE A 284 -4.71 0.11 -0.94
N GLN A 285 -3.70 -0.55 -1.52
CA GLN A 285 -3.52 -1.98 -1.38
C GLN A 285 -2.56 -2.20 -0.21
N TYR A 286 -2.96 -2.96 0.80
CA TYR A 286 -2.08 -3.28 1.92
C TYR A 286 -1.65 -4.75 1.87
N PHE A 287 -0.36 -4.96 1.60
CA PHE A 287 0.31 -6.26 1.56
C PHE A 287 -0.25 -7.31 0.58
N THR A 288 -1.42 -7.89 0.81
CA THR A 288 -2.00 -8.91 -0.08
C THR A 288 -2.84 -8.28 -1.20
N GLU A 289 -3.06 -9.01 -2.29
CA GLU A 289 -3.92 -8.58 -3.41
C GLU A 289 -5.40 -8.45 -3.02
N ASP A 290 -5.82 -9.03 -1.90
CA ASP A 290 -7.22 -9.02 -1.48
C ASP A 290 -7.53 -7.90 -0.48
N THR A 291 -6.54 -7.11 -0.06
CA THR A 291 -6.68 -6.07 0.98
C THR A 291 -6.66 -4.66 0.39
N PHE A 292 -7.79 -4.24 -0.18
CA PHE A 292 -8.00 -2.92 -0.78
C PHE A 292 -8.88 -2.02 0.09
N ILE A 293 -8.30 -0.99 0.69
CA ILE A 293 -8.99 -0.09 1.64
C ILE A 293 -9.17 1.29 1.00
N PHE A 294 -10.41 1.80 0.93
CA PHE A 294 -10.66 3.12 0.37
C PHE A 294 -10.20 4.24 1.31
N ALA A 295 -9.81 5.39 0.76
CA ALA A 295 -9.36 6.55 1.53
C ALA A 295 -10.34 6.95 2.65
N LYS A 296 -11.64 7.03 2.32
CA LYS A 296 -12.73 7.34 3.26
C LYS A 296 -12.92 6.34 4.40
N GLU A 297 -12.35 5.14 4.28
CA GLU A 297 -12.38 4.13 5.35
C GLU A 297 -11.20 4.30 6.30
N LEU A 298 -10.13 4.98 5.90
CA LEU A 298 -8.91 5.17 6.67
C LEU A 298 -8.93 6.47 7.48
N MET A 299 -9.51 7.52 6.93
CA MET A 299 -9.53 8.84 7.54
C MET A 299 -10.64 9.71 6.95
N ASP A 300 -11.07 10.68 7.73
CA ASP A 300 -11.94 11.74 7.26
C ASP A 300 -11.14 12.68 6.37
N LEU A 301 -11.61 12.84 5.13
CA LEU A 301 -11.07 13.80 4.19
C LEU A 301 -11.80 15.14 4.34
N PRO A 302 -11.17 16.27 3.98
CA PRO A 302 -11.83 17.58 4.03
C PRO A 302 -13.17 17.57 3.27
N ASN A 303 -14.23 18.03 3.94
CA ASN A 303 -15.53 18.30 3.32
C ASN A 303 -15.74 19.81 3.32
N TYR A 304 -15.90 20.39 2.14
CA TYR A 304 -16.07 21.83 1.94
C TYR A 304 -17.53 22.22 1.67
N GLU A 305 -18.49 21.34 1.94
CA GLU A 305 -19.91 21.67 1.83
C GLU A 305 -20.26 22.88 2.72
N GLY A 306 -20.76 23.95 2.11
CA GLY A 306 -21.12 25.19 2.80
C GLY A 306 -19.94 26.13 3.13
N VAL A 307 -18.71 25.79 2.73
CA VAL A 307 -17.55 26.67 2.80
C VAL A 307 -17.53 27.58 1.58
N ASP A 308 -17.18 28.86 1.77
CA ASP A 308 -17.03 29.80 0.65
C ASP A 308 -15.94 29.30 -0.29
N GLU A 309 -16.19 29.35 -1.59
CA GLU A 309 -15.27 28.90 -2.63
C GLU A 309 -13.89 29.58 -2.54
N ALA A 310 -13.84 30.82 -2.05
CA ALA A 310 -12.58 31.54 -1.82
C ALA A 310 -11.75 30.99 -0.65
N GLU A 311 -12.38 30.31 0.31
CA GLU A 311 -11.73 29.70 1.47
C GLU A 311 -11.30 28.25 1.21
N ILE A 312 -11.80 27.62 0.15
CA ILE A 312 -11.44 26.25 -0.22
C ILE A 312 -9.98 26.23 -0.72
N PRO A 313 -9.08 25.46 -0.07
CA PRO A 313 -7.72 25.29 -0.56
C PRO A 313 -7.69 24.74 -1.99
N VAL A 314 -6.87 25.32 -2.85
CA VAL A 314 -6.66 24.80 -4.20
C VAL A 314 -5.98 23.43 -4.12
N THR A 315 -6.70 22.40 -4.55
CA THR A 315 -6.23 21.02 -4.70
C THR A 315 -6.79 20.45 -6.00
N ASN A 316 -5.98 19.72 -6.77
CA ASN A 316 -6.42 19.11 -8.03
C ASN A 316 -6.11 17.61 -8.08
N PRO A 317 -6.70 16.78 -7.19
CA PRO A 317 -6.38 15.36 -7.09
C PRO A 317 -6.64 14.59 -8.40
N ASP A 318 -7.78 14.81 -9.08
CA ASP A 318 -8.09 14.10 -10.33
C ASP A 318 -7.09 14.42 -11.45
N LEU A 319 -6.73 15.69 -11.59
CA LEU A 319 -5.72 16.14 -12.54
C LEU A 319 -4.36 15.49 -12.22
N MET A 320 -3.95 15.49 -10.94
CA MET A 320 -2.70 14.87 -10.51
C MET A 320 -2.66 13.36 -10.75
N LYS A 321 -3.75 12.66 -10.50
CA LYS A 321 -3.90 11.23 -10.81
C LYS A 321 -3.59 10.94 -12.28
N PHE A 322 -4.20 11.67 -13.21
CA PHE A 322 -3.97 11.43 -14.64
C PHE A 322 -2.57 11.87 -15.10
N LEU A 323 -2.01 12.91 -14.48
CA LEU A 323 -0.62 13.30 -14.71
C LEU A 323 0.37 12.21 -14.28
N HIS A 324 0.17 11.61 -13.11
CA HIS A 324 0.99 10.48 -12.63
C HIS A 324 0.86 9.26 -13.54
N LEU A 325 -0.37 8.84 -13.85
CA LEU A 325 -0.63 7.66 -14.69
C LEU A 325 -0.04 7.82 -16.11
N SER A 326 -0.16 9.01 -16.70
CA SER A 326 0.45 9.32 -18.00
C SER A 326 1.98 9.28 -17.91
N SER A 327 2.56 9.99 -16.94
CA SER A 327 4.02 10.09 -16.78
C SER A 327 4.69 8.72 -16.54
N GLN A 328 4.05 7.85 -15.75
CA GLN A 328 4.52 6.48 -15.49
C GLN A 328 4.44 5.57 -16.73
N SER A 329 3.58 5.90 -17.68
CA SER A 329 3.42 5.14 -18.94
C SER A 329 4.40 5.58 -20.02
N ASP A 330 4.91 6.81 -19.93
CA ASP A 330 5.87 7.33 -20.90
C ASP A 330 7.19 6.52 -20.90
N GLY A 331 7.73 6.27 -22.08
CA GLY A 331 8.88 5.41 -22.33
C GLY A 331 8.58 3.90 -22.29
N LYS A 332 7.33 3.43 -22.09
CA LYS A 332 6.98 2.01 -22.32
C LYS A 332 7.06 1.71 -23.80
N GLU A 333 7.67 0.59 -24.20
CA GLU A 333 7.79 0.23 -25.63
C GLU A 333 6.49 -0.34 -26.20
N ASP A 334 5.70 -1.01 -25.36
CA ASP A 334 4.43 -1.63 -25.73
C ASP A 334 3.42 -0.60 -26.27
N LYS A 335 2.85 -0.90 -27.44
CA LYS A 335 1.96 0.01 -28.18
C LYS A 335 0.66 0.29 -27.43
N GLU A 336 0.09 -0.73 -26.78
CA GLU A 336 -1.16 -0.58 -26.03
C GLU A 336 -0.93 0.31 -24.81
N GLN A 337 0.16 0.09 -24.08
CA GLN A 337 0.55 0.91 -22.93
C GLN A 337 0.87 2.36 -23.32
N LYS A 338 1.49 2.60 -24.49
CA LYS A 338 1.67 3.97 -25.02
C LYS A 338 0.33 4.63 -25.30
N ASN A 339 -0.60 3.92 -25.95
CA ASN A 339 -1.93 4.46 -26.24
C ASN A 339 -2.70 4.80 -24.96
N ILE A 340 -2.61 3.94 -23.94
CA ILE A 340 -3.19 4.19 -22.61
C ILE A 340 -2.54 5.43 -21.97
N GLY A 341 -1.21 5.54 -22.01
CA GLY A 341 -0.48 6.70 -21.50
C GLY A 341 -0.89 8.02 -22.16
N ASN A 342 -1.06 8.02 -23.48
CA ASN A 342 -1.56 9.17 -24.24
C ASN A 342 -3.02 9.48 -23.86
N ALA A 343 -3.87 8.46 -23.75
CA ALA A 343 -5.25 8.66 -23.34
C ALA A 343 -5.35 9.27 -21.93
N TYR A 344 -4.51 8.86 -20.97
CA TYR A 344 -4.42 9.53 -19.68
C TYR A 344 -4.00 11.00 -19.81
N PHE A 345 -3.06 11.31 -20.69
CA PHE A 345 -2.63 12.69 -20.93
C PHE A 345 -3.77 13.56 -21.47
N TYR A 346 -4.56 13.04 -22.42
CA TYR A 346 -5.74 13.75 -22.93
C TYR A 346 -6.79 13.98 -21.83
N ILE A 347 -7.02 13.00 -20.95
CA ILE A 347 -7.92 13.19 -19.81
C ILE A 347 -7.38 14.25 -18.85
N PHE A 348 -6.08 14.20 -18.52
CA PHE A 348 -5.40 15.24 -17.74
C PHE A 348 -5.64 16.62 -18.35
N ALA A 349 -5.43 16.77 -19.66
CA ALA A 349 -5.59 18.04 -20.36
C ALA A 349 -7.04 18.55 -20.31
N ARG A 350 -8.05 17.67 -20.42
CA ARG A 350 -9.46 18.05 -20.21
C ARG A 350 -9.71 18.61 -18.81
N PHE A 351 -9.16 17.99 -17.77
CA PHE A 351 -9.30 18.51 -16.40
C PHE A 351 -8.70 19.90 -16.22
N THR A 352 -7.68 20.28 -17.01
CA THR A 352 -7.11 21.63 -16.92
C THR A 352 -8.06 22.75 -17.32
N LYS A 353 -9.12 22.45 -18.09
CA LYS A 353 -10.11 23.43 -18.57
C LYS A 353 -10.95 24.04 -17.46
N THR A 354 -11.19 23.29 -16.39
CA THR A 354 -12.03 23.69 -15.26
C THR A 354 -11.27 23.78 -13.95
N ALA A 355 -10.00 23.39 -13.95
CA ALA A 355 -9.16 23.39 -12.76
C ALA A 355 -8.72 24.81 -12.37
N LYS A 356 -8.63 25.04 -11.06
CA LYS A 356 -7.99 26.23 -10.48
C LYS A 356 -6.54 25.91 -10.17
N PHE A 357 -5.63 26.82 -10.48
CA PHE A 357 -4.22 26.70 -10.20
C PHE A 357 -3.75 27.87 -9.35
N ILE A 358 -2.54 27.74 -8.81
CA ILE A 358 -1.89 28.80 -8.06
C ILE A 358 -0.71 29.32 -8.86
N ALA A 359 -0.78 30.58 -9.30
CA ALA A 359 0.35 31.29 -9.88
C ALA A 359 1.17 31.95 -8.75
N PRO A 360 2.47 31.66 -8.62
CA PRO A 360 3.31 32.30 -7.61
C PRO A 360 3.44 33.80 -7.89
N MET A 361 3.22 34.59 -6.85
CA MET A 361 3.18 36.04 -6.88
C MET A 361 4.13 36.63 -5.83
N ARG A 362 4.92 37.64 -6.22
CA ARG A 362 5.63 38.51 -5.29
C ARG A 362 4.97 39.89 -5.27
N LEU A 363 4.53 40.31 -4.09
CA LEU A 363 3.98 41.64 -3.84
C LEU A 363 5.13 42.64 -3.67
N HIS A 364 4.99 43.83 -4.24
CA HIS A 364 5.92 44.96 -4.02
C HIS A 364 5.25 46.04 -3.18
N GLY A 365 5.96 46.56 -2.18
CA GLY A 365 5.50 47.73 -1.41
C GLY A 365 4.32 47.48 -0.46
N TYR A 366 3.97 46.21 -0.17
CA TYR A 366 2.85 45.87 0.71
C TYR A 366 3.03 46.41 2.14
N GLU A 367 4.26 46.38 2.68
CA GLU A 367 4.57 46.93 4.00
C GLU A 367 4.39 48.46 4.04
N GLN A 368 4.85 49.18 3.00
CA GLN A 368 4.64 50.62 2.86
C GLN A 368 3.16 50.98 2.68
N LEU A 369 2.39 50.19 1.95
CA LEU A 369 0.95 50.41 1.78
C LEU A 369 0.16 50.22 3.08
N LEU A 370 0.55 49.27 3.95
CA LEU A 370 -0.04 49.08 5.27
C LEU A 370 0.32 50.21 6.26
N GLU A 371 1.54 50.75 6.16
CA GLU A 371 1.96 51.93 6.94
C GLU A 371 1.25 53.21 6.49
N ASP A 372 1.06 53.39 5.17
CA ASP A 372 0.49 54.61 4.58
C ASP A 372 -1.05 54.65 4.60
N ASN A 373 -1.74 53.50 4.69
CA ASN A 373 -3.21 53.42 4.77
C ASN A 373 -3.68 52.38 5.82
N PRO A 374 -3.66 52.72 7.12
CA PRO A 374 -3.97 51.75 8.17
C PRO A 374 -5.44 51.29 8.22
N GLN A 375 -6.38 51.98 7.57
CA GLN A 375 -7.80 51.59 7.49
C GLN A 375 -8.52 52.24 6.31
N THR A 376 -8.68 51.52 5.20
CA THR A 376 -9.60 51.91 4.11
C THR A 376 -10.42 50.70 3.66
N ASP A 377 -11.74 50.87 3.49
CA ASP A 377 -12.68 49.86 2.97
C ASP A 377 -12.48 49.53 1.46
N THR A 378 -11.37 49.97 0.88
CA THR A 378 -11.01 49.77 -0.53
C THR A 378 -9.79 48.86 -0.60
N GLU A 379 -9.93 47.71 -1.27
CA GLU A 379 -8.81 46.80 -1.50
C GLU A 379 -7.72 47.52 -2.33
N PRO A 380 -6.49 47.67 -1.80
CA PRO A 380 -5.43 48.36 -2.51
C PRO A 380 -4.99 47.55 -3.74
N ASN A 381 -4.88 48.22 -4.89
CA ASN A 381 -4.32 47.62 -6.10
C ASN A 381 -2.79 47.51 -5.97
N ILE A 382 -2.33 46.45 -5.30
CA ILE A 382 -0.91 46.22 -4.99
C ILE A 382 -0.21 45.70 -6.26
N PRO A 383 0.85 46.37 -6.74
CA PRO A 383 1.65 45.85 -7.85
C PRO A 383 2.28 44.50 -7.48
N PHE A 384 2.16 43.53 -8.37
CA PHE A 384 2.76 42.21 -8.18
C PHE A 384 3.44 41.70 -9.45
N ASN A 385 4.43 40.82 -9.25
CA ASN A 385 5.04 40.07 -10.33
C ASN A 385 4.69 38.59 -10.20
N LEU A 386 4.29 37.98 -11.31
CA LEU A 386 4.15 36.53 -11.43
C LEU A 386 5.50 35.87 -11.71
N ALA A 387 5.62 34.60 -11.31
CA ALA A 387 6.71 33.75 -11.75
C ALA A 387 6.57 33.42 -13.25
N ILE A 388 7.47 33.98 -14.06
CA ILE A 388 7.47 33.85 -15.52
C ILE A 388 8.82 33.27 -15.98
N GLN A 389 8.77 32.44 -17.01
CA GLN A 389 9.94 31.95 -17.75
C GLN A 389 9.76 32.17 -19.26
N GLN A 390 10.77 31.81 -20.06
CA GLN A 390 10.68 31.89 -21.51
C GLN A 390 9.62 30.91 -22.04
N GLY A 391 8.73 31.39 -22.91
CA GLY A 391 7.75 30.55 -23.59
C GLY A 391 8.31 29.80 -24.79
N LYS A 392 7.56 28.80 -25.25
CA LYS A 392 7.86 27.99 -26.44
C LYS A 392 7.16 28.54 -27.67
N THR A 393 5.87 28.86 -27.54
CA THR A 393 5.02 29.43 -28.59
C THR A 393 4.77 30.91 -28.39
N LYS A 394 4.82 31.37 -27.14
CA LYS A 394 4.72 32.79 -26.77
C LYS A 394 6.04 33.29 -26.19
N GLU A 395 6.20 34.61 -26.05
CA GLU A 395 7.41 35.19 -25.49
C GLU A 395 7.65 34.71 -24.04
N LYS A 396 6.55 34.56 -23.29
CA LYS A 396 6.55 34.29 -21.85
C LYS A 396 5.67 33.09 -21.52
N ALA A 397 6.09 32.32 -20.52
CA ALA A 397 5.29 31.28 -19.90
C ALA A 397 5.08 31.55 -18.42
N VAL A 398 3.83 31.49 -17.97
CA VAL A 398 3.48 31.61 -16.54
C VAL A 398 3.62 30.26 -15.88
N GLN A 399 4.26 30.24 -14.71
CA GLN A 399 4.36 29.05 -13.87
C GLN A 399 3.12 28.93 -12.98
N VAL A 400 2.50 27.75 -12.94
CA VAL A 400 1.33 27.49 -12.12
C VAL A 400 1.44 26.14 -11.40
N TYR A 401 0.79 26.03 -10.24
CA TYR A 401 0.82 24.84 -9.41
C TYR A 401 -0.57 24.30 -9.13
N THR A 402 -0.66 22.98 -9.03
CA THR A 402 -1.92 22.26 -8.77
C THR A 402 -2.37 22.34 -7.32
N ASP A 403 -1.48 22.73 -6.41
CA ASP A 403 -1.72 22.80 -4.98
C ASP A 403 -0.62 23.58 -4.27
N TRP A 404 -0.93 24.03 -3.04
CA TRP A 404 0.00 24.80 -2.22
C TRP A 404 1.25 24.03 -1.85
N LYS A 405 1.15 22.71 -1.58
CA LYS A 405 2.30 21.88 -1.22
C LYS A 405 3.35 21.92 -2.32
N ARG A 406 2.94 21.85 -3.59
CA ARG A 406 3.86 21.91 -4.73
C ARG A 406 4.46 23.29 -4.95
N LEU A 407 3.65 24.35 -4.82
CA LEU A 407 4.16 25.71 -4.87
C LEU A 407 5.21 25.95 -3.78
N ARG A 408 4.89 25.59 -2.53
CA ARG A 408 5.75 25.82 -1.35
C ARG A 408 7.07 25.07 -1.43
N LYS A 409 7.09 23.85 -1.95
CA LYS A 409 8.34 23.12 -2.16
C LYS A 409 9.28 23.86 -3.13
N HIS A 410 8.74 24.54 -4.15
CA HIS A 410 9.56 25.21 -5.17
C HIS A 410 9.92 26.65 -4.82
N PHE A 411 8.96 27.40 -4.27
CA PHE A 411 9.05 28.84 -4.06
C PHE A 411 9.08 29.27 -2.58
N GLY A 412 9.01 28.33 -1.64
CA GLY A 412 8.98 28.66 -0.21
C GLY A 412 7.70 29.40 0.22
N GLU A 413 7.71 29.89 1.47
CA GLU A 413 6.57 30.60 2.08
C GLU A 413 6.52 32.09 1.68
N GLU A 414 7.61 32.64 1.14
CA GLU A 414 7.72 34.06 0.81
C GLU A 414 6.89 34.47 -0.41
N TYR A 415 6.61 33.55 -1.32
CA TYR A 415 5.69 33.82 -2.43
C TYR A 415 4.24 33.77 -1.94
N LYS A 416 3.39 34.66 -2.44
CA LYS A 416 1.94 34.51 -2.34
C LYS A 416 1.44 33.72 -3.55
N GLY A 417 0.19 33.30 -3.50
CA GLY A 417 -0.46 32.57 -4.60
C GLY A 417 -1.63 33.37 -5.13
N LEU A 418 -1.66 33.57 -6.45
CA LEU A 418 -2.84 34.07 -7.15
C LEU A 418 -3.60 32.86 -7.70
N VAL A 419 -4.88 32.73 -7.36
CA VAL A 419 -5.73 31.67 -7.92
C VAL A 419 -6.12 32.04 -9.35
N VAL A 420 -5.84 31.17 -10.30
CA VAL A 420 -6.00 31.41 -11.74
C VAL A 420 -6.61 30.19 -12.43
N THR A 421 -7.24 30.41 -13.58
CA THR A 421 -7.65 29.36 -14.52
C THR A 421 -6.77 29.44 -15.78
N LEU A 422 -6.65 28.32 -16.51
CA LEU A 422 -5.78 28.31 -17.69
C LEU A 422 -6.40 29.03 -18.89
N ASP A 423 -7.72 29.00 -19.04
CA ASP A 423 -8.41 29.63 -20.17
C ASP A 423 -8.13 31.15 -20.29
N GLU A 424 -7.89 31.82 -19.16
CA GLU A 424 -7.48 33.23 -19.13
C GLU A 424 -6.00 33.38 -19.46
N LEU A 425 -5.13 32.62 -18.79
CA LEU A 425 -3.68 32.75 -18.95
C LEU A 425 -3.20 32.37 -20.35
N ILE A 426 -3.77 31.31 -20.92
CA ILE A 426 -3.27 30.74 -22.18
C ILE A 426 -3.46 31.67 -23.38
N LYS A 427 -4.29 32.72 -23.27
CA LYS A 427 -4.51 33.73 -24.33
C LYS A 427 -3.29 34.63 -24.54
N ASP A 428 -2.57 34.92 -23.47
CA ASP A 428 -1.43 35.85 -23.50
C ASP A 428 -0.09 35.16 -23.22
N TYR A 429 -0.11 33.99 -22.56
CA TYR A 429 1.09 33.29 -22.11
C TYR A 429 1.04 31.80 -22.46
N ASP A 430 2.20 31.18 -22.61
CA ASP A 430 2.27 29.74 -22.42
C ASP A 430 2.09 29.44 -20.92
N VAL A 431 1.68 28.23 -20.56
CA VAL A 431 1.55 27.85 -19.14
C VAL A 431 2.42 26.64 -18.86
N VAL A 432 3.19 26.69 -17.78
CA VAL A 432 3.91 25.52 -17.27
C VAL A 432 3.35 25.12 -15.92
N ILE A 433 2.77 23.93 -15.89
CA ILE A 433 2.12 23.33 -14.73
C ILE A 433 3.16 22.53 -13.94
N ASN A 434 3.23 22.78 -12.62
CA ASN A 434 4.16 22.17 -11.68
C ASN A 434 5.66 22.20 -12.12
N PRO A 435 6.20 23.35 -12.56
CA PRO A 435 7.62 23.46 -12.89
C PRO A 435 8.51 23.30 -11.64
N GLY A 436 9.75 22.87 -11.87
CA GLY A 436 10.79 22.78 -10.84
C GLY A 436 11.46 21.41 -10.77
N GLU A 437 11.83 20.97 -9.57
CA GLU A 437 12.38 19.63 -9.30
C GLU A 437 11.36 18.49 -9.54
N TYR A 438 10.13 18.85 -9.91
CA TYR A 438 9.10 17.89 -10.29
C TYR A 438 9.38 17.33 -11.68
N THR A 439 9.68 16.04 -11.73
CA THR A 439 9.86 15.26 -12.97
C THR A 439 8.61 15.14 -13.85
N ILE A 440 7.51 15.80 -13.50
CA ILE A 440 6.19 15.74 -14.18
C ILE A 440 5.69 17.10 -14.67
N ALA A 441 6.56 18.10 -14.81
CA ALA A 441 6.17 19.41 -15.31
C ALA A 441 5.54 19.32 -16.72
N VAL A 442 4.45 20.03 -16.96
CA VAL A 442 3.74 20.03 -18.26
C VAL A 442 3.69 21.42 -18.84
N LEU A 443 4.14 21.56 -20.08
CA LEU A 443 3.90 22.75 -20.89
C LEU A 443 2.54 22.64 -21.58
N MET A 444 1.66 23.58 -21.29
CA MET A 444 0.37 23.76 -21.92
C MET A 444 0.44 24.98 -22.85
N THR A 445 0.12 24.77 -24.13
CA THR A 445 0.07 25.84 -25.15
C THR A 445 -1.39 26.12 -25.51
N GLU A 446 -1.66 27.28 -26.09
CA GLU A 446 -3.01 27.63 -26.54
C GLU A 446 -3.57 26.66 -27.58
N GLU A 447 -2.75 26.28 -28.55
CA GLU A 447 -3.13 25.33 -29.60
C GLU A 447 -3.58 23.99 -29.00
N PHE A 448 -2.74 23.38 -28.16
CA PHE A 448 -3.06 22.10 -27.55
C PHE A 448 -4.24 22.20 -26.57
N PHE A 449 -4.29 23.28 -25.77
CA PHE A 449 -5.42 23.51 -24.88
C PHE A 449 -6.73 23.55 -25.67
N ASN A 450 -6.78 24.23 -26.82
CA ASN A 450 -7.97 24.33 -27.66
C ASN A 450 -8.29 23.06 -28.46
N GLU A 451 -7.31 22.20 -28.74
CA GLU A 451 -7.53 20.91 -29.42
C GLU A 451 -8.25 19.89 -28.52
N VAL A 452 -8.07 20.00 -27.21
CA VAL A 452 -8.63 19.07 -26.22
C VAL A 452 -10.05 19.51 -25.81
N ASP A 453 -11.05 18.94 -26.48
CA ASP A 453 -12.48 19.03 -26.13
C ASP A 453 -12.93 17.89 -25.22
#